data_AF-A0A7D6CH59-F1
#
_entry.id   AF-A0A7D6CH59-F1
#
_cell.length_a   1.000
_cell.length_b   1.000
_cell.length_c   1.000
_cell.angle_alpha   90.00
_cell.angle_beta   90.00
_cell.angle_gamma   90.00
#
_symmetry.space_group_name_H-M   'P 1'
#
loop_
_entity.id
_entity.type
_entity.pdbx_description
1 polymer ?
#
loop_
_entity_poly.entity_id
_entity_poly.type
_entity_poly.pdbx_seq_one_letter_code
_entity_poly.pdbx_strand_id
1 'polypeptide(L)'
;MAVTGCGGDTPVAPLPVAPPTAVPSTPPAPSGPATSTAPAPPRAAPTSRRPPPPPASTDASTRTPAAPPSRTGLPSACLGAVRYELVLAETELALLPAMCFATGAVLAIRGIGPGEVTVDREDLVSRSYEAGVVEIRFVRAGTVVVLIPQEGTTYPLTVVVR
;
A
#
# COMPACT_ATOMS: atom_id res chain seq x y z
N MET A 1 13.43 -60.17 23.16
CA MET A 1 14.32 -59.11 23.68
C MET A 1 15.46 -58.90 22.70
N ALA A 2 15.93 -57.65 22.60
CA ALA A 2 17.01 -57.10 21.76
C ALA A 2 16.59 -56.56 20.38
N VAL A 3 16.26 -55.25 20.35
CA VAL A 3 16.48 -54.38 19.18
C VAL A 3 17.68 -53.51 19.52
N THR A 4 18.77 -53.70 18.80
CA THR A 4 20.01 -52.92 18.91
C THR A 4 19.83 -51.59 18.18
N GLY A 5 19.85 -50.50 18.93
CA GLY A 5 19.93 -49.15 18.39
C GLY A 5 21.35 -48.83 17.93
N CYS A 6 21.47 -48.17 16.79
CA CYS A 6 22.68 -47.46 16.39
C CYS A 6 22.30 -45.99 16.14
N GLY A 7 22.33 -45.20 17.21
CA GLY A 7 22.48 -43.75 17.11
C GLY A 7 23.92 -43.46 16.68
N GLY A 8 24.09 -43.03 15.43
CA GLY A 8 25.34 -42.45 14.93
C GLY A 8 25.21 -40.93 14.92
N ASP A 9 25.34 -40.34 16.11
CA ASP A 9 25.43 -38.88 16.28
C ASP A 9 26.85 -38.46 15.90
N THR A 10 27.02 -37.93 14.69
CA THR A 10 28.25 -37.25 14.29
C THR A 10 28.09 -35.76 14.57
N PRO A 11 28.75 -35.20 15.61
CA PRO A 11 28.70 -33.77 15.84
C PRO A 11 29.53 -33.07 14.76
N VAL A 12 28.85 -32.44 13.81
CA VAL A 12 29.47 -31.54 12.83
C VAL A 12 29.83 -30.25 13.56
N ALA A 13 31.13 -29.97 13.68
CA ALA A 13 31.64 -28.76 14.30
C ALA A 13 31.14 -27.51 13.54
N PRO A 14 30.56 -26.50 14.23
CA PRO A 14 30.21 -25.25 13.57
C PRO A 14 31.48 -24.47 13.20
N LEU A 15 31.56 -24.01 11.95
CA LEU A 15 32.61 -23.12 11.46
C LEU A 15 32.70 -21.86 12.35
N PRO A 16 33.90 -21.35 12.66
CA PRO A 16 34.05 -20.06 13.31
C PRO A 16 33.50 -18.94 12.41
N VAL A 17 32.40 -18.31 12.82
CA VAL A 17 31.86 -17.11 12.15
C VAL A 17 32.61 -15.90 12.70
N ALA A 18 33.39 -15.22 11.87
CA ALA A 18 34.02 -13.95 12.22
C ALA A 18 32.94 -12.84 12.31
N PRO A 19 32.97 -11.97 13.33
CA PRO A 19 32.08 -10.82 13.39
C PRO A 19 32.48 -9.78 12.32
N PRO A 20 31.51 -9.04 11.72
CA PRO A 20 31.82 -7.97 10.79
C PRO A 20 32.51 -6.80 11.51
N THR A 21 33.63 -6.36 10.96
CA THR A 21 34.37 -5.16 11.36
C THR A 21 33.49 -3.92 11.17
N ALA A 22 33.23 -3.18 12.24
CA ALA A 22 32.58 -1.87 12.16
C ALA A 22 33.52 -0.86 11.46
N VAL A 23 33.05 -0.27 10.36
CA VAL A 23 33.73 0.85 9.69
C VAL A 23 33.16 2.15 10.25
N PRO A 24 33.97 3.05 10.85
CA PRO A 24 33.50 4.38 11.22
C PRO A 24 33.21 5.20 9.97
N SER A 25 32.04 5.83 9.97
CA SER A 25 31.52 6.68 8.91
C SER A 25 32.24 8.02 8.85
N THR A 26 32.77 8.40 7.68
CA THR A 26 33.26 9.75 7.40
C THR A 26 32.27 10.44 6.46
N PRO A 27 31.51 11.47 6.89
CA PRO A 27 30.84 12.36 5.95
C PRO A 27 31.81 13.45 5.47
N PRO A 28 31.97 13.67 4.15
CA PRO A 28 32.62 14.86 3.63
C PRO A 28 31.72 16.09 3.78
N ALA A 29 32.33 17.20 4.18
CA ALA A 29 31.71 18.52 4.25
C ALA A 29 31.32 19.03 2.86
N PRO A 30 30.09 19.55 2.67
CA PRO A 30 29.80 20.44 1.56
C PRO A 30 29.99 21.90 1.99
N SER A 31 30.97 22.55 1.37
CA SER A 31 31.14 24.02 1.37
C SER A 31 29.91 24.68 0.75
N GLY A 32 29.09 25.36 1.56
CA GLY A 32 28.03 26.23 1.08
C GLY A 32 28.56 27.65 0.83
N PRO A 33 28.31 28.27 -0.34
CA PRO A 33 28.60 29.68 -0.54
C PRO A 33 27.61 30.56 0.26
N ALA A 34 28.17 31.52 0.99
CA ALA A 34 27.43 32.54 1.72
C ALA A 34 26.57 33.39 0.77
N THR A 35 25.26 33.46 1.03
CA THR A 35 24.39 34.47 0.42
C THR A 35 24.05 35.51 1.49
N SER A 36 24.75 36.63 1.40
CA SER A 36 24.45 37.85 2.14
C SER A 36 23.43 38.68 1.36
N THR A 37 22.65 39.47 2.12
CA THR A 37 21.99 40.73 1.74
C THR A 37 20.47 40.67 1.46
N ALA A 38 19.69 40.97 2.50
CA ALA A 38 18.40 41.66 2.42
C ALA A 38 18.62 43.13 1.97
N PRO A 39 17.68 43.82 1.30
CA PRO A 39 16.55 44.48 2.01
C PRO A 39 15.22 44.61 1.22
N ALA A 40 14.12 44.86 1.94
CA ALA A 40 12.79 45.27 1.47
C ALA A 40 12.61 46.82 1.55
N PRO A 41 11.45 47.47 1.28
CA PRO A 41 10.36 47.33 0.27
C PRO A 41 10.19 48.68 -0.55
N PRO A 42 9.13 48.95 -1.37
CA PRO A 42 7.81 49.39 -0.87
C PRO A 42 6.54 49.03 -1.71
N ARG A 43 5.43 48.86 -0.97
CA ARG A 43 4.02 49.29 -1.19
C ARG A 43 3.56 49.80 -2.58
N ALA A 44 2.57 49.12 -3.16
CA ALA A 44 1.54 49.74 -4.01
C ALA A 44 0.19 48.97 -3.93
N ALA A 45 -0.88 49.70 -3.67
CA ALA A 45 -2.29 49.38 -3.93
C ALA A 45 -2.91 50.67 -4.51
N PRO A 46 -4.15 50.74 -5.06
CA PRO A 46 -5.12 49.71 -5.47
C PRO A 46 -5.60 49.91 -6.93
N THR A 47 -6.25 48.93 -7.57
CA THR A 47 -7.28 49.22 -8.60
C THR A 47 -8.28 48.07 -8.76
N SER A 48 -9.54 48.44 -8.56
CA SER A 48 -10.76 47.69 -8.89
C SER A 48 -10.82 47.34 -10.38
N ARG A 49 -11.03 46.05 -10.72
CA ARG A 49 -11.77 45.65 -11.92
C ARG A 49 -12.56 44.37 -11.65
N ARG A 50 -13.87 44.55 -11.56
CA ARG A 50 -14.91 43.53 -11.57
C ARG A 50 -14.98 42.86 -12.95
N PRO A 51 -14.77 41.56 -13.09
CA PRO A 51 -15.13 40.82 -14.30
C PRO A 51 -16.65 40.49 -14.28
N PRO A 52 -17.32 40.48 -15.44
CA PRO A 52 -18.76 40.22 -15.56
C PRO A 52 -19.13 38.76 -15.26
N PRO A 53 -20.40 38.46 -14.90
CA PRO A 53 -20.86 37.08 -14.76
C PRO A 53 -20.87 36.37 -16.12
N PRO A 54 -20.52 35.07 -16.20
CA PRO A 54 -20.70 34.29 -17.40
C PRO A 54 -22.19 34.06 -17.70
N PRO A 55 -22.59 33.99 -18.97
CA PRO A 55 -23.97 33.71 -19.38
C PRO A 55 -24.40 32.29 -18.99
N ALA A 56 -25.69 32.15 -18.67
CA ALA A 56 -26.34 30.89 -18.39
C ALA A 56 -26.16 29.88 -19.55
N SER A 57 -25.50 28.77 -19.26
CA SER A 57 -25.51 27.60 -20.14
C SER A 57 -26.81 26.83 -19.91
N THR A 58 -27.85 27.20 -20.65
CA THR A 58 -28.86 26.26 -21.11
C THR A 58 -28.15 25.23 -21.98
N ASP A 59 -28.01 24.00 -21.47
CA ASP A 59 -28.33 22.72 -22.13
C ASP A 59 -27.50 21.61 -21.47
N ALA A 60 -28.13 20.78 -20.66
CA ALA A 60 -27.66 19.43 -20.39
C ALA A 60 -28.78 18.67 -19.68
N SER A 61 -29.63 18.05 -20.49
CA SER A 61 -30.09 16.67 -20.32
C SER A 61 -30.30 16.23 -18.87
N THR A 62 -31.58 16.10 -18.49
CA THR A 62 -32.08 15.32 -17.37
C THR A 62 -31.56 13.88 -17.43
N ARG A 63 -30.29 13.67 -17.05
CA ARG A 63 -29.72 12.35 -16.89
C ARG A 63 -29.87 12.02 -15.41
N THR A 64 -30.97 11.33 -15.12
CA THR A 64 -31.18 10.56 -13.91
C THR A 64 -29.84 10.00 -13.41
N PRO A 65 -29.44 10.23 -12.15
CA PRO A 65 -28.30 9.51 -11.59
C PRO A 65 -28.62 8.03 -11.70
N ALA A 66 -27.87 7.32 -12.55
CA ALA A 66 -27.89 5.87 -12.55
C ALA A 66 -27.57 5.43 -11.13
N ALA A 67 -28.52 4.74 -10.48
CA ALA A 67 -28.31 4.18 -9.17
C ALA A 67 -27.00 3.37 -9.17
N PRO A 68 -26.13 3.51 -8.16
CA PRO A 68 -24.93 2.70 -8.07
C PRO A 68 -25.33 1.21 -8.11
N PRO A 69 -24.58 0.34 -8.80
CA PRO A 69 -24.91 -1.07 -8.85
C PRO A 69 -24.97 -1.60 -7.41
N SER A 70 -26.11 -2.22 -7.10
CA SER A 70 -26.39 -2.86 -5.83
C SER A 70 -25.18 -3.67 -5.38
N ARG A 71 -24.56 -3.26 -4.27
CA ARG A 71 -23.43 -3.97 -3.65
C ARG A 71 -23.90 -5.38 -3.31
N THR A 72 -23.53 -6.35 -4.13
CA THR A 72 -23.65 -7.77 -3.81
C THR A 72 -22.88 -8.01 -2.52
N GLY A 73 -23.64 -8.14 -1.42
CA GLY A 73 -23.23 -8.62 -0.09
C GLY A 73 -21.81 -8.27 0.37
N LEU A 74 -21.66 -7.14 1.06
CA LEU A 74 -20.56 -7.04 2.02
C LEU A 74 -20.74 -8.19 3.04
N PRO A 75 -19.68 -8.95 3.37
CA PRO A 75 -19.78 -10.00 4.38
C PRO A 75 -20.32 -9.40 5.68
N SER A 76 -21.27 -10.09 6.31
CA SER A 76 -22.00 -9.61 7.49
C SER A 76 -21.12 -9.43 8.72
N ALA A 77 -19.91 -9.99 8.72
CA ALA A 77 -18.87 -9.77 9.71
C ALA A 77 -17.52 -9.52 9.02
N CYS A 78 -16.76 -8.56 9.55
CA CYS A 78 -15.39 -8.32 9.10
C CYS A 78 -14.49 -9.41 9.68
N LEU A 79 -13.58 -9.90 8.84
CA LEU A 79 -12.47 -10.75 9.27
C LEU A 79 -11.68 -9.99 10.34
N GLY A 80 -11.20 -10.67 11.39
CA GLY A 80 -10.46 -10.03 12.48
C GLY A 80 -9.12 -9.44 12.04
N ALA A 81 -8.27 -9.09 13.00
CA ALA A 81 -6.88 -8.69 12.74
C ALA A 81 -6.02 -9.92 12.39
N VAL A 82 -6.34 -10.55 11.25
CA VAL A 82 -5.74 -11.79 10.76
C VAL A 82 -4.84 -11.52 9.56
N ARG A 83 -3.97 -12.48 9.26
CA ARG A 83 -3.25 -12.54 7.99
C ARG A 83 -4.09 -13.33 6.98
N TYR A 84 -4.55 -12.66 5.93
CA TYR A 84 -5.27 -13.27 4.83
C TYR A 84 -4.32 -13.43 3.64
N GLU A 85 -4.18 -14.66 3.17
CA GLU A 85 -3.32 -14.97 2.03
C GLU A 85 -4.15 -15.02 0.75
N LEU A 86 -3.76 -14.23 -0.25
CA LEU A 86 -4.35 -14.18 -1.57
C LEU A 86 -3.34 -14.73 -2.58
N VAL A 87 -3.55 -15.97 -3.03
CA VAL A 87 -2.68 -16.62 -4.02
C VAL A 87 -3.23 -16.34 -5.42
N LEU A 88 -2.52 -15.54 -6.22
CA LEU A 88 -3.01 -15.12 -7.54
C LEU A 88 -3.17 -16.26 -8.54
N ALA A 89 -2.44 -17.37 -8.38
CA ALA A 89 -2.58 -18.54 -9.24
C ALA A 89 -3.86 -19.36 -8.95
N GLU A 90 -4.42 -19.22 -7.75
CA GLU A 90 -5.54 -20.04 -7.26
C GLU A 90 -6.83 -19.24 -7.11
N THR A 91 -6.71 -17.93 -6.85
CA THR A 91 -7.85 -17.05 -6.63
C THR A 91 -8.19 -16.29 -7.90
N GLU A 92 -9.43 -16.39 -8.37
CA GLU A 92 -9.92 -15.56 -9.47
C GLU A 92 -10.39 -14.20 -8.91
N LEU A 93 -9.63 -13.13 -9.19
CA LEU A 93 -9.92 -11.81 -8.61
C LEU A 93 -11.24 -11.21 -9.12
N ALA A 94 -11.73 -11.67 -10.28
CA ALA A 94 -13.04 -11.28 -10.80
C ALA A 94 -14.20 -11.67 -9.85
N LEU A 95 -14.03 -12.72 -9.04
CA LEU A 95 -15.02 -13.20 -8.07
C LEU A 95 -14.88 -12.56 -6.69
N LEU A 96 -13.78 -11.85 -6.42
CA LEU A 96 -13.49 -11.24 -5.12
C LEU A 96 -13.41 -9.71 -5.23
N PRO A 97 -14.55 -9.01 -5.40
CA PRO A 97 -14.57 -7.56 -5.56
C PRO A 97 -14.38 -6.80 -4.24
N ALA A 98 -14.69 -7.43 -3.10
CA ALA A 98 -14.65 -6.77 -1.81
C ALA A 98 -14.34 -7.72 -0.64
N MET A 99 -13.67 -7.18 0.38
CA MET A 99 -13.41 -7.84 1.66
C MET A 99 -13.63 -6.86 2.81
N CYS A 100 -13.89 -7.39 4.02
CA CYS A 100 -13.88 -6.59 5.24
C CYS A 100 -12.91 -7.16 6.26
N PHE A 101 -12.02 -6.32 6.80
CA PHE A 101 -11.05 -6.63 7.84
C PHE A 101 -11.22 -5.74 9.06
N ALA A 102 -10.67 -6.15 10.19
CA ALA A 102 -10.42 -5.28 11.34
C ALA A 102 -9.06 -4.60 11.20
N THR A 103 -8.91 -3.45 11.86
CA THR A 103 -7.62 -2.76 11.93
C THR A 103 -6.53 -3.69 12.48
N GLY A 104 -5.37 -3.71 11.83
CA GLY A 104 -4.23 -4.58 12.14
C GLY A 104 -4.15 -5.85 11.27
N ALA A 105 -5.17 -6.15 10.48
CA ALA A 105 -5.13 -7.25 9.52
C ALA A 105 -4.04 -7.04 8.46
N VAL A 106 -3.59 -8.15 7.87
CA VAL A 106 -2.57 -8.18 6.82
C VAL A 106 -3.11 -8.94 5.61
N LEU A 107 -3.14 -8.30 4.45
CA LEU A 107 -3.39 -8.94 3.16
C LEU A 107 -2.04 -9.31 2.55
N ALA A 108 -1.75 -10.61 2.40
CA ALA A 108 -0.53 -11.12 1.79
C ALA A 108 -0.85 -11.66 0.39
N ILE A 109 -0.45 -10.91 -0.64
CA ILE A 109 -0.70 -11.25 -2.05
C ILE A 109 0.51 -12.02 -2.56
N ARG A 110 0.35 -13.29 -2.94
CA ARG A 110 1.44 -14.14 -3.47
C ARG A 110 1.42 -14.22 -4.98
N GLY A 111 2.61 -14.39 -5.55
CA GLY A 111 2.78 -14.57 -7.00
C GLY A 111 2.70 -13.25 -7.76
N ILE A 112 3.07 -12.15 -7.10
CA ILE A 112 3.05 -10.80 -7.67
C ILE A 112 4.44 -10.19 -7.69
N GLY A 113 4.74 -9.41 -8.72
CA GLY A 113 6.01 -8.70 -8.87
C GLY A 113 6.12 -7.47 -7.96
N PRO A 114 7.35 -6.96 -7.76
CA PRO A 114 7.56 -5.75 -6.97
C PRO A 114 6.94 -4.53 -7.67
N GLY A 115 6.15 -3.76 -6.92
CA GLY A 115 5.55 -2.51 -7.43
C GLY A 115 4.35 -2.70 -8.36
N GLU A 116 3.88 -3.93 -8.56
CA GLU A 116 2.71 -4.22 -9.40
C GLU A 116 1.38 -3.90 -8.69
N VAL A 117 1.35 -4.07 -7.36
CA VAL A 117 0.18 -3.70 -6.54
C VAL A 117 0.18 -2.21 -6.26
N THR A 118 -0.95 -1.56 -6.53
CA THR A 118 -1.16 -0.15 -6.21
C THR A 118 -2.28 -0.01 -5.18
N VAL A 119 -2.12 0.87 -4.19
CA VAL A 119 -3.14 1.17 -3.19
C VAL A 119 -3.56 2.63 -3.32
N ASP A 120 -4.86 2.93 -3.28
CA ASP A 120 -5.36 4.30 -3.41
C ASP A 120 -5.10 5.17 -2.17
N ARG A 121 -5.15 4.57 -0.98
CA ARG A 121 -4.97 5.20 0.34
C ARG A 121 -3.75 4.65 1.09
N GLU A 122 -2.57 5.04 0.63
CA GLU A 122 -1.28 4.66 1.25
C GLU A 122 -1.14 5.15 2.71
N ASP A 123 -1.89 6.16 3.14
CA ASP A 123 -1.88 6.68 4.52
C ASP A 123 -2.56 5.76 5.56
N LEU A 124 -3.37 4.81 5.07
CA LEU A 124 -4.12 3.86 5.89
C LEU A 124 -3.43 2.48 6.00
N VAL A 125 -2.39 2.25 5.21
CA VAL A 125 -1.70 0.97 5.10
C VAL A 125 -0.19 1.10 5.30
N SER A 126 0.44 -0.01 5.63
CA SER A 126 1.89 -0.19 5.56
C SER A 126 2.15 -1.37 4.63
N ARG A 127 3.00 -1.16 3.63
CA ARG A 127 3.30 -2.18 2.61
C ARG A 127 4.75 -2.66 2.69
N SER A 128 4.95 -3.93 2.45
CA SER A 128 6.27 -4.54 2.27
C SER A 128 6.22 -5.58 1.17
N TYR A 129 7.35 -5.80 0.51
CA TYR A 129 7.50 -6.82 -0.50
C TYR A 129 8.66 -7.73 -0.12
N GLU A 130 8.43 -9.03 -0.14
CA GLU A 130 9.45 -10.04 0.11
C GLU A 130 9.17 -11.28 -0.74
N ALA A 131 10.17 -11.73 -1.51
CA ALA A 131 10.18 -13.00 -2.23
C ALA A 131 8.89 -13.32 -3.03
N GLY A 132 8.35 -12.37 -3.78
CA GLY A 132 7.13 -12.56 -4.60
C GLY A 132 5.82 -12.44 -3.83
N VAL A 133 5.89 -11.89 -2.60
CA VAL A 133 4.73 -11.61 -1.76
C VAL A 133 4.68 -10.12 -1.44
N VAL A 134 3.54 -9.49 -1.72
CA VAL A 134 3.23 -8.13 -1.24
C VAL A 134 2.38 -8.26 0.01
N GLU A 135 2.89 -7.78 1.13
CA GLU A 135 2.15 -7.67 2.37
C GLU A 135 1.61 -6.26 2.54
N ILE A 136 0.30 -6.15 2.78
CA ILE A 136 -0.40 -4.90 3.05
C ILE A 136 -1.01 -5.01 4.43
N ARG A 137 -0.42 -4.31 5.40
CA ARG A 137 -0.96 -4.20 6.76
C ARG A 137 -1.86 -2.99 6.87
N PHE A 138 -3.11 -3.20 7.27
CA PHE A 138 -4.07 -2.12 7.50
C PHE A 138 -3.84 -1.51 8.88
N VAL A 139 -3.27 -0.31 8.94
CA VAL A 139 -2.85 0.32 10.20
C VAL A 139 -3.91 1.28 10.77
N ARG A 140 -4.90 1.66 9.97
CA ARG A 140 -6.04 2.48 10.38
C ARG A 140 -7.34 1.95 9.76
N ALA A 141 -8.45 2.22 10.43
CA ALA A 141 -9.79 2.01 9.87
C ALA A 141 -10.04 2.93 8.67
N GLY A 142 -10.84 2.47 7.72
CA GLY A 142 -11.13 3.18 6.48
C GLY A 142 -11.54 2.25 5.34
N THR A 143 -11.69 2.77 4.13
CA THR A 143 -11.90 1.96 2.93
C THR A 143 -10.72 2.18 2.00
N VAL A 144 -10.18 1.08 1.49
CA VAL A 144 -8.98 1.05 0.67
C VAL A 144 -9.29 0.23 -0.59
N VAL A 145 -8.92 0.73 -1.75
CA VAL A 145 -8.97 0.02 -3.02
C VAL A 145 -7.57 -0.44 -3.37
N VAL A 146 -7.40 -1.75 -3.46
CA VAL A 146 -6.13 -2.38 -3.87
C VAL A 146 -6.28 -2.79 -5.33
N LEU A 147 -5.44 -2.22 -6.19
CA LEU A 147 -5.37 -2.56 -7.61
C LEU A 147 -4.33 -3.67 -7.78
N ILE A 148 -4.80 -4.83 -8.24
CA ILE A 148 -3.98 -6.04 -8.35
C ILE A 148 -4.00 -6.52 -9.80
N PRO A 149 -2.87 -6.52 -10.52
CA PRO A 149 -2.77 -7.14 -11.83
C PRO A 149 -2.81 -8.68 -11.73
N GLN A 150 -3.59 -9.30 -12.60
CA GLN A 150 -3.70 -10.75 -12.79
C GLN A 150 -4.00 -11.04 -14.26
N GLU A 151 -3.25 -11.95 -14.90
CA GLU A 151 -3.43 -12.34 -16.32
C GLU A 151 -3.55 -11.14 -17.29
N GLY A 152 -2.75 -10.09 -17.06
CA GLY A 152 -2.76 -8.88 -17.89
C GLY A 152 -3.93 -7.90 -17.64
N THR A 153 -4.83 -8.21 -16.71
CA THR A 153 -5.95 -7.35 -16.31
C THR A 153 -5.75 -6.84 -14.89
N THR A 154 -6.04 -5.56 -14.64
CA THR A 154 -5.98 -4.99 -13.29
C THR A 154 -7.35 -5.07 -12.62
N TYR A 155 -7.42 -5.77 -11.49
CA TYR A 155 -8.65 -5.94 -10.73
C TYR A 155 -8.67 -5.05 -9.49
N PRO A 156 -9.75 -4.27 -9.26
CA PRO A 156 -9.92 -3.50 -8.04
C PRO A 156 -10.53 -4.37 -6.93
N LEU A 157 -9.80 -4.51 -5.83
CA LEU A 157 -10.26 -5.16 -4.61
C LEU A 157 -10.59 -4.10 -3.56
N THR A 158 -11.87 -3.99 -3.20
CA THR A 158 -12.32 -3.03 -2.17
C THR A 158 -12.20 -3.64 -0.78
N VAL A 159 -11.31 -3.10 0.04
CA VAL A 159 -11.11 -3.52 1.43
C VAL A 159 -11.71 -2.50 2.38
N VAL A 160 -12.70 -2.92 3.15
CA VAL A 160 -13.26 -2.13 4.25
C VAL A 160 -12.58 -2.53 5.55
N VAL A 161 -12.03 -1.57 6.27
CA VAL A 161 -11.36 -1.77 7.56
C VAL A 161 -12.17 -1.10 8.64
N ARG A 162 -12.58 -1.87 9.65
CA ARG A 162 -13.36 -1.39 10.81
C ARG A 162 -12.59 -1.47 12.12
#